data_AF-A0A955JYF5-F1
#
_entry.id   AF-A0A955JYF5-F1
#
_cell.length_a   1.000
_cell.length_b   1.000
_cell.length_c   1.000
_cell.angle_alpha   90.00
_cell.angle_beta   90.00
_cell.angle_gamma   90.00
#
_symmetry.space_group_name_H-M   'P 1'
#
loop_
_entity.id
_entity.type
_entity.pdbx_description
1 polymer ?
#
loop_
_entity_poly.entity_id
_entity_poly.type
_entity_poly.pdbx_seq_one_letter_code
_entity_poly.pdbx_strand_id
1 'polypeptide(L)'
;YAMSDDGIGALLYFEHATYRPLNFNGLHFDFEIAHYRADGSLICKQVCTPGGYEHIVSSEAYSFALVTPLNMLPEGNFKLQ
;
A
#
# COMPACT_ATOMS: atom_id res chain seq x y z
N TYR A 1 6.59 -23.50 -4.32
CA TYR A 1 7.08 -22.55 -3.30
C TYR A 1 5.84 -22.10 -2.55
N ALA A 2 5.58 -22.67 -1.37
CA ALA A 2 4.42 -22.28 -0.57
C ALA A 2 4.83 -21.03 0.22
N MET A 3 4.22 -19.89 -0.09
CA MET A 3 4.29 -18.74 0.81
C MET A 3 3.48 -19.13 2.06
N SER A 4 4.05 -18.86 3.24
CA SER A 4 3.38 -19.06 4.52
C SER A 4 2.01 -18.38 4.51
N ASP A 5 0.99 -19.06 5.02
CA ASP A 5 -0.40 -18.57 5.15
C ASP A 5 -0.52 -17.26 5.95
N ASP A 6 0.54 -16.88 6.68
CA ASP A 6 0.69 -15.57 7.29
C ASP A 6 1.32 -14.59 6.28
N GLY A 7 0.50 -13.97 5.44
CA GLY A 7 1.00 -12.99 4.50
C GLY A 7 1.51 -11.75 5.21
N ILE A 8 2.80 -11.45 5.01
CA ILE A 8 3.46 -10.28 5.61
C ILE A 8 3.21 -9.06 4.72
N GLY A 9 2.67 -7.99 5.32
CA GLY A 9 2.54 -6.69 4.69
C GLY A 9 3.62 -5.71 5.15
N ALA A 10 3.76 -4.59 4.43
CA ALA A 10 4.63 -3.47 4.79
C ALA A 10 3.80 -2.20 4.96
N LEU A 11 4.03 -1.48 6.06
CA LEU A 11 3.45 -0.18 6.31
C LEU A 11 4.52 0.89 6.15
N LEU A 12 4.28 1.83 5.23
CA LEU A 12 5.10 3.01 5.03
C LEU A 12 4.44 4.18 5.75
N TYR A 13 5.16 4.78 6.70
CA TYR A 13 4.72 5.96 7.43
C TYR A 13 5.51 7.20 7.00
N PHE A 14 4.80 8.31 6.86
CA PHE A 14 5.35 9.62 6.56
C PHE A 14 4.93 10.62 7.63
N GLU A 15 5.91 11.22 8.32
CA GLU A 15 5.69 12.20 9.39
C GLU A 15 4.83 13.39 8.93
N HIS A 16 4.99 13.78 7.66
CA HIS A 16 4.19 14.79 7.01
C HIS A 16 3.46 14.19 5.81
N ALA A 17 2.20 14.60 5.61
CA ALA A 17 1.42 14.17 4.46
C ALA A 17 2.14 14.52 3.15
N THR A 18 2.17 13.57 2.22
CA THR A 18 3.02 13.66 1.02
C THR A 18 2.28 13.21 -0.23
N TYR A 19 2.78 13.65 -1.39
CA TYR A 19 2.39 13.16 -2.72
C TYR A 19 3.48 12.27 -3.33
N ARG A 20 4.47 11.84 -2.53
CA ARG A 20 5.62 11.07 -3.02
C ARG A 20 5.13 9.85 -3.80
N PRO A 21 5.53 9.68 -5.08
CA PRO A 21 5.24 8.45 -5.81
C PRO A 21 5.97 7.28 -5.15
N LEU A 22 5.29 6.14 -5.03
CA LEU A 22 5.87 4.89 -4.57
C LEU A 22 6.27 4.03 -5.76
N ASN A 23 7.43 3.40 -5.67
CA ASN A 23 7.97 2.53 -6.70
C ASN A 23 8.33 1.19 -6.04
N PHE A 24 7.87 0.11 -6.66
CA PHE A 24 8.09 -1.26 -6.21
C PHE A 24 8.75 -2.11 -7.29
N ASN A 25 9.61 -1.49 -8.10
CA ASN A 25 10.46 -2.17 -9.06
C ASN A 25 11.29 -3.22 -8.32
N GLY A 26 11.20 -4.48 -8.77
CA GLY A 26 11.83 -5.62 -8.12
C GLY A 26 10.90 -6.45 -7.23
N LEU A 27 9.64 -6.07 -7.03
CA LEU A 27 8.64 -7.01 -6.52
C LEU A 27 8.25 -8.02 -7.61
N HIS A 28 8.27 -9.30 -7.24
CA HIS A 28 8.02 -10.44 -8.13
C HIS A 28 6.71 -11.18 -7.83
N PHE A 29 5.79 -10.55 -7.11
CA PHE A 29 4.47 -11.08 -6.77
C PHE A 29 3.39 -10.00 -6.93
N ASP A 30 2.14 -10.43 -7.13
CA ASP A 30 0.99 -9.53 -7.15
C ASP A 30 0.70 -9.03 -5.74
N PHE A 31 0.49 -7.72 -5.60
CA PHE A 31 0.25 -7.08 -4.31
C PHE A 31 -0.88 -6.06 -4.42
N GLU A 32 -1.39 -5.66 -3.27
CA GLU A 32 -2.28 -4.51 -3.16
C GLU A 32 -1.58 -3.40 -2.38
N ILE A 33 -1.92 -2.16 -2.71
CA ILE A 33 -1.50 -1.00 -1.94
C ILE A 33 -2.67 -0.05 -1.73
N ALA A 34 -2.71 0.54 -0.54
CA ALA A 34 -3.67 1.57 -0.19
C ALA A 34 -2.98 2.77 0.45
N HIS A 35 -3.43 3.97 0.10
CA HIS A 35 -2.99 5.22 0.69
C HIS A 35 -4.03 5.72 1.70
N TYR A 36 -3.55 6.20 2.85
CA TYR A 36 -4.38 6.67 3.94
C TYR A 36 -3.95 8.06 4.42
N ARG A 37 -4.94 8.82 4.90
CA ARG A 37 -4.72 10.07 5.64
C ARG A 37 -4.20 9.79 7.05
N ALA A 38 -3.70 10.83 7.72
CA ALA A 38 -3.17 10.74 9.09
C ALA A 38 -4.17 10.20 10.13
N ASP A 39 -5.48 10.37 9.90
CA ASP A 39 -6.56 9.87 10.75
C ASP A 39 -6.92 8.39 10.47
N GLY A 40 -6.25 7.77 9.49
CA GLY A 40 -6.50 6.40 9.05
C GLY A 40 -7.58 6.27 7.98
N SER A 41 -8.12 7.37 7.47
CA SER A 41 -9.14 7.35 6.41
C SER A 41 -8.53 6.92 5.08
N LEU A 42 -9.14 5.93 4.42
CA LEU A 42 -8.72 5.45 3.11
C LEU A 42 -8.91 6.56 2.05
N ILE A 43 -7.90 6.74 1.20
CA ILE A 43 -7.97 7.62 0.02
C ILE A 43 -8.26 6.77 -1.21
N CYS A 44 -7.37 5.84 -1.51
CA CYS A 44 -7.48 4.94 -2.65
C CYS A 44 -6.76 3.62 -2.37
N LYS A 45 -7.13 2.60 -3.13
CA LYS A 45 -6.42 1.32 -3.18
C LYS A 45 -6.29 0.86 -4.62
N GLN A 46 -5.27 0.05 -4.88
CA GLN A 46 -5.04 -0.53 -6.20
C GLN A 46 -4.40 -1.92 -6.09
N VAL A 47 -4.72 -2.76 -7.07
CA VAL A 47 -4.03 -4.03 -7.32
C VAL A 47 -2.84 -3.74 -8.23
N CYS A 48 -1.69 -4.32 -7.90
CA CYS A 48 -0.45 -4.16 -8.63
C CYS A 48 0.09 -5.51 -9.06
N THR A 49 0.44 -5.60 -10.35
CA THR A 49 1.12 -6.76 -10.91
C THR A 49 2.61 -6.45 -11.12
N PRO A 50 3.50 -7.46 -11.04
CA PRO A 50 4.92 -7.30 -11.30
C PRO A 50 5.19 -6.62 -12.64
N GLY A 51 6.10 -5.64 -12.63
CA GLY A 51 6.52 -4.92 -13.84
C GLY A 51 5.49 -3.96 -14.44
N GLY A 52 4.30 -3.82 -13.83
CA GLY A 52 3.23 -2.95 -14.34
C GLY A 52 3.26 -1.50 -13.84
N TYR A 53 4.00 -1.20 -12.76
CA TYR A 53 3.88 0.09 -12.06
C TYR A 53 5.25 0.64 -11.63
N GLU A 54 5.78 1.59 -12.42
CA GLU A 54 6.98 2.35 -12.04
C GLU A 54 6.65 3.47 -11.03
N HIS A 55 5.42 3.98 -11.05
CA HIS A 55 4.99 5.07 -10.18
C HIS A 55 3.53 4.89 -9.72
N ILE A 56 3.38 4.47 -8.48
CA ILE A 56 2.11 4.44 -7.78
C ILE A 56 1.90 5.80 -7.14
N VAL A 57 0.82 6.47 -7.54
CA VAL A 57 0.51 7.85 -7.13
C VAL A 57 -0.81 7.92 -6.38
N SER A 58 -0.95 8.96 -5.55
CA SER A 58 -2.19 9.29 -4.85
C SER A 58 -2.74 10.61 -5.38
N SER A 59 -4.06 10.72 -5.51
CA SER A 59 -4.75 11.97 -5.88
C SER A 59 -4.75 13.00 -4.74
N GLU A 60 -4.52 12.56 -3.51
CA GLU A 60 -4.46 13.39 -2.31
C GLU A 60 -3.17 13.13 -1.51
N ALA A 61 -2.77 14.10 -0.69
CA ALA A 61 -1.66 13.92 0.22
C ALA A 61 -1.99 12.81 1.24
N TYR A 62 -1.06 11.88 1.44
CA TYR A 62 -1.24 10.73 2.32
C TYR A 62 -0.15 10.67 3.39
N SER A 63 -0.45 10.06 4.53
CA SER A 63 0.48 9.87 5.65
C SER A 63 0.88 8.40 5.85
N PHE A 64 0.07 7.47 5.33
CA PHE A 64 0.40 6.05 5.34
C PHE A 64 0.19 5.42 3.97
N ALA A 65 1.01 4.43 3.64
CA ALA A 65 0.74 3.49 2.58
C ALA A 65 0.89 2.06 3.13
N LEU A 66 -0.15 1.25 2.99
CA LEU A 66 -0.12 -0.16 3.39
C LEU A 66 -0.01 -1.02 2.13
N VAL A 67 1.00 -1.88 2.10
CA VAL A 67 1.29 -2.82 1.01
C VAL A 67 1.07 -4.23 1.54
N THR A 68 0.25 -5.03 0.88
CA THR A 68 -0.04 -6.40 1.30
C THR A 68 0.00 -7.36 0.12
N PRO A 69 0.15 -8.67 0.35
CA PRO A 69 -0.23 -9.65 -0.65
C PRO A 69 -1.69 -9.45 -1.08
N LEU A 70 -2.02 -9.93 -2.27
CA LEU A 70 -3.36 -9.84 -2.83
C LEU A 70 -4.42 -10.43 -1.87
N ASN A 71 -5.54 -9.71 -1.71
CA ASN A 71 -6.68 -10.06 -0.85
C ASN A 71 -6.43 -9.98 0.66
N MET A 72 -5.35 -9.32 1.09
CA MET A 72 -5.03 -9.15 2.51
C MET A 72 -5.15 -7.71 2.98
N LEU A 73 -5.51 -6.80 2.09
CA LEU A 73 -5.67 -5.39 2.43
C LEU A 73 -7.00 -5.18 3.20
N PRO A 74 -7.01 -4.44 4.33
CA PRO A 74 -8.23 -4.13 5.06
C PRO A 74 -9.30 -3.50 4.16
N GLU A 75 -10.56 -3.85 4.37
CA GLU A 75 -11.67 -3.43 3.50
C GLU A 75 -11.91 -1.91 3.45
N GLY A 76 -11.29 -1.13 4.34
CA GLY A 76 -11.49 0.31 4.42
C GLY A 76 -10.46 1.00 5.31
N ASN A 77 -10.95 1.90 6.16
CA ASN A 77 -10.12 2.71 7.05
C ASN A 77 -9.22 1.85 7.94
N PHE A 78 -7.98 2.30 8.12
CA PHE A 78 -6.96 1.61 8.89
C PHE A 78 -6.38 2.58 9.92
N LYS A 79 -6.50 2.24 11.20
CA LYS A 79 -5.97 3.06 12.30
C LYS A 79 -4.85 2.32 13.00
N LEU A 80 -3.72 2.99 13.16
CA LEU A 80 -2.69 2.60 14.11
C LEU A 80 -3.18 2.97 15.51
N GLN A 81 -3.23 2.00 16.42
CA GLN A 81 -3.52 2.22 17.84
C GLN A 81 -2.25 2.59 18.59
#